data_AF-A0A2A4YXX2-F1
#
_entry.id   AF-A0A2A4YXX2-F1
#
_cell.length_a   1.000
_cell.length_b   1.000
_cell.length_c   1.000
_cell.angle_alpha   90.00
_cell.angle_beta   90.00
_cell.angle_gamma   90.00
#
_symmetry.space_group_name_H-M   'P 1'
#
loop_
_entity.id
_entity.type
_entity.pdbx_description
1 polymer ?
#
loop_
_entity_poly.entity_id
_entity_poly.type
_entity_poly.pdbx_seq_one_letter_code
_entity_poly.pdbx_strand_id
1 'polypeptide(L)'
;MKILSIQIQPDLDSTFCKDIVLSELKRIGIIPEVQEGNNNGSYINFHVSSENLEISWAAIKSQLFNYPGFIKSSIITCEGDNGWDDYLLLHHFNEEESLDIIEC
;
A
#
# COMPACT_ATOMS: atom_id res chain seq x y z
N MET A 1 -10.66 13.71 -1.69
CA MET A 1 -10.31 12.35 -2.11
C MET A 1 -8.81 12.30 -2.25
N LYS A 2 -8.17 11.32 -1.61
CA LYS A 2 -6.71 11.11 -1.65
C LYS A 2 -6.42 9.73 -2.22
N ILE A 3 -5.27 9.56 -2.86
CA ILE A 3 -4.79 8.24 -3.31
C ILE A 3 -3.87 7.65 -2.25
N LEU A 4 -4.14 6.41 -1.86
CA LEU A 4 -3.24 5.56 -1.12
C LEU A 4 -2.57 4.61 -2.12
N SER A 5 -1.24 4.63 -2.20
CA SER A 5 -0.47 3.74 -3.05
C SER A 5 0.16 2.64 -2.21
N ILE A 6 -0.13 1.39 -2.56
CA ILE A 6 0.53 0.20 -2.03
C ILE A 6 1.45 -0.32 -3.13
N GLN A 7 2.74 -0.01 -3.03
CA GLN A 7 3.76 -0.57 -3.90
C GLN A 7 4.30 -1.86 -3.29
N ILE A 8 4.32 -2.94 -4.08
CA ILE A 8 4.93 -4.20 -3.71
C ILE A 8 6.16 -4.45 -4.58
N GLN A 9 7.26 -4.86 -3.94
CA GLN A 9 8.45 -5.41 -4.58
C GLN A 9 8.45 -6.94 -4.38
N PRO A 10 7.82 -7.72 -5.27
CA PRO A 10 7.59 -9.16 -5.03
C PRO A 10 8.89 -9.97 -4.96
N ASP A 11 9.99 -9.45 -5.52
CA ASP A 11 11.31 -10.08 -5.43
C ASP A 11 11.90 -10.10 -4.00
N LEU A 12 11.39 -9.26 -3.08
CA LEU A 12 11.85 -9.23 -1.68
C LEU A 12 11.31 -10.39 -0.84
N ASP A 13 10.16 -10.96 -1.19
CA ASP A 13 9.57 -12.07 -0.44
C ASP A 13 8.76 -12.99 -1.36
N SER A 14 9.28 -14.21 -1.56
CA SER A 14 8.65 -15.22 -2.42
C SER A 14 7.30 -15.75 -1.93
N THR A 15 6.89 -15.40 -0.70
CA THR A 15 5.56 -15.74 -0.16
C THR A 15 4.48 -14.73 -0.55
N PHE A 16 4.86 -13.59 -1.13
CA PHE A 16 3.90 -12.63 -1.67
C PHE A 16 3.04 -13.26 -2.78
N CYS A 17 1.74 -12.98 -2.75
CA CYS A 17 0.80 -13.37 -3.79
C CYS A 17 -0.14 -12.21 -4.10
N LYS A 18 -0.02 -11.66 -5.31
CA LYS A 18 -0.86 -10.57 -5.82
C LYS A 18 -2.34 -10.89 -5.74
N ASP A 19 -2.74 -12.10 -6.13
CA ASP A 19 -4.16 -12.48 -6.18
C ASP A 19 -4.81 -12.48 -4.79
N ILE A 20 -4.04 -12.86 -3.76
CA ILE A 20 -4.54 -12.81 -2.38
C ILE A 20 -4.73 -11.35 -1.93
N VAL A 21 -3.76 -10.48 -2.19
CA VAL A 21 -3.90 -9.05 -1.88
C VAL A 21 -5.11 -8.43 -2.58
N LEU A 22 -5.33 -8.75 -3.86
CA LEU A 22 -6.52 -8.30 -4.60
C LEU A 22 -7.82 -8.82 -4.01
N SER A 23 -7.88 -10.11 -3.66
CA SER A 23 -9.06 -10.71 -3.04
C SER A 23 -9.37 -10.08 -1.69
N GLU A 24 -8.36 -9.79 -0.89
CA GLU A 24 -8.53 -9.19 0.44
C GLU A 24 -8.92 -7.71 0.38
N LEU A 25 -8.37 -6.93 -0.56
CA LEU A 25 -8.86 -5.57 -0.82
C LEU A 25 -10.34 -5.58 -1.26
N LYS A 26 -10.71 -6.49 -2.17
CA LYS A 26 -12.11 -6.63 -2.60
C LYS A 26 -13.04 -7.02 -1.43
N ARG A 27 -12.57 -7.84 -0.49
CA ARG A 27 -13.35 -8.25 0.70
C ARG A 27 -13.76 -7.06 1.56
N ILE A 28 -12.91 -6.05 1.65
CA ILE A 28 -13.19 -4.81 2.40
C ILE A 28 -13.80 -3.71 1.51
N GLY A 29 -14.28 -4.06 0.32
CA GLY A 29 -14.96 -3.13 -0.59
C GLY A 29 -14.02 -2.21 -1.38
N ILE A 30 -12.72 -2.48 -1.40
CA ILE A 30 -11.73 -1.69 -2.13
C ILE A 30 -11.44 -2.35 -3.48
N ILE A 31 -11.59 -1.58 -4.56
CA ILE A 31 -11.20 -1.98 -5.92
C ILE A 31 -10.05 -1.06 -6.34
N PRO A 32 -8.79 -1.52 -6.24
CA PRO A 32 -7.66 -0.69 -6.62
C PRO A 32 -7.50 -0.62 -8.15
N GLU A 33 -6.91 0.47 -8.63
CA GLU A 33 -6.22 0.46 -9.91
C GLU A 33 -4.88 -0.27 -9.73
N VAL A 34 -4.57 -1.18 -10.66
CA VAL A 34 -3.34 -2.00 -10.59
C VAL A 34 -2.41 -1.60 -11.71
N GLN A 35 -1.17 -1.29 -11.37
CA GLN A 35 -0.10 -1.02 -12.31
C GLN A 35 1.09 -1.93 -12.01
N GLU A 36 1.71 -2.47 -13.05
CA GLU A 36 2.90 -3.31 -12.93
C GLU A 36 4.04 -2.71 -13.73
N GLY A 37 5.26 -2.94 -13.27
CA GLY A 37 6.46 -2.57 -14.01
C GLY A 37 7.69 -3.34 -13.54
N ASN A 38 8.81 -3.09 -14.21
CA ASN A 38 10.07 -3.79 -13.97
C ASN A 38 11.30 -2.87 -13.99
N ASN A 39 11.09 -1.56 -13.86
CA ASN A 39 12.17 -0.59 -13.87
C ASN A 39 12.95 -0.69 -12.55
N ASN A 40 14.16 -1.23 -12.60
CA ASN A 40 15.04 -1.48 -11.45
C ASN A 40 14.52 -2.53 -10.46
N GLY A 41 13.84 -3.56 -10.98
CA GLY A 41 13.22 -4.62 -10.18
C GLY A 41 11.72 -4.69 -10.47
N SER A 42 11.13 -5.86 -10.27
CA SER A 42 9.69 -6.00 -10.47
C SER A 42 8.94 -5.23 -9.38
N TYR A 43 7.84 -4.57 -9.77
CA TYR A 43 6.96 -3.90 -8.83
C TYR A 43 5.50 -3.97 -9.25
N ILE A 44 4.61 -3.89 -8.26
CA ILE A 44 3.15 -3.86 -8.43
C ILE A 44 2.61 -2.74 -7.55
N ASN A 45 1.93 -1.77 -8.16
CA ASN A 45 1.22 -0.71 -7.45
C ASN A 45 -0.27 -1.02 -7.40
N PHE A 46 -0.85 -0.90 -6.21
CA PHE A 46 -2.29 -0.83 -6.01
C PHE A 46 -2.63 0.61 -5.59
N HIS A 47 -3.27 1.36 -6.48
CA HIS A 47 -3.75 2.71 -6.17
C HIS A 47 -5.19 2.63 -5.69
N VAL A 48 -5.42 3.09 -4.47
CA VAL A 48 -6.72 3.10 -3.79
C VAL A 48 -7.17 4.55 -3.64
N SER A 49 -8.18 4.95 -4.39
CA SER A 49 -8.86 6.23 -4.18
C SER A 49 -9.75 6.16 -2.96
N SER A 50 -9.56 7.07 -2.00
CA SER A 50 -10.32 7.10 -0.76
C SER A 50 -10.92 8.49 -0.47
N GLU A 51 -12.18 8.51 -0.05
CA GLU A 51 -12.83 9.70 0.50
C GLU A 51 -12.54 9.88 1.99
N ASN A 52 -12.30 8.79 2.71
CA ASN A 52 -11.93 8.79 4.13
C ASN A 52 -10.68 7.92 4.32
N LEU A 53 -9.53 8.59 4.29
CA LEU A 53 -8.24 7.94 4.33
C LEU A 53 -8.03 7.14 5.62
N GLU A 54 -8.46 7.67 6.76
CA GLU A 54 -8.33 7.00 8.06
C GLU A 54 -9.05 5.65 8.06
N ILE A 55 -10.30 5.61 7.60
CA ILE A 55 -11.10 4.39 7.51
C ILE A 55 -10.47 3.40 6.52
N SER A 56 -10.11 3.87 5.32
CA SER A 56 -9.49 2.99 4.32
C SER A 56 -8.16 2.43 4.79
N TRP A 57 -7.33 3.27 5.41
CA TRP A 57 -6.03 2.85 5.95
C TRP A 57 -6.18 1.83 7.07
N ALA A 58 -7.06 2.08 8.04
CA ALA A 58 -7.33 1.14 9.12
C ALA A 58 -7.82 -0.21 8.60
N ALA A 59 -8.70 -0.21 7.59
CA ALA A 59 -9.20 -1.43 6.96
C ALA A 59 -8.09 -2.19 6.22
N ILE A 60 -7.28 -1.49 5.41
CA ILE A 60 -6.12 -2.07 4.70
C ILE A 60 -5.13 -2.67 5.70
N LYS A 61 -4.80 -1.93 6.76
CA LYS A 61 -3.86 -2.37 7.78
C LYS A 61 -4.36 -3.64 8.47
N SER A 62 -5.61 -3.64 8.95
CA SER A 62 -6.22 -4.79 9.61
C SER A 62 -6.23 -6.05 8.72
N GLN A 63 -6.50 -5.85 7.42
CA GLN A 63 -6.71 -6.95 6.49
C GLN A 63 -5.41 -7.50 5.87
N LEU A 64 -4.46 -6.64 5.48
CA LEU A 64 -3.28 -7.03 4.72
C LEU A 64 -2.03 -7.26 5.57
N PHE A 65 -1.91 -6.65 6.75
CA PHE A 65 -0.68 -6.77 7.55
C PHE A 65 -0.45 -8.19 8.10
N ASN A 66 -1.51 -9.00 8.16
CA ASN A 66 -1.41 -10.40 8.54
C ASN A 66 -1.06 -11.33 7.36
N TYR A 67 -0.98 -10.80 6.13
CA TYR A 67 -0.72 -11.60 4.94
C TYR A 67 0.79 -11.88 4.77
N PRO A 68 1.20 -13.15 4.56
CA PRO A 68 2.60 -13.50 4.32
C PRO A 68 3.24 -12.70 3.19
N GLY A 69 4.46 -12.22 3.44
CA GLY A 69 5.24 -11.47 2.48
C GLY A 69 4.78 -10.02 2.25
N PHE A 70 3.56 -9.62 2.66
CA PHE A 70 3.07 -8.26 2.45
C PHE A 70 3.96 -7.21 3.12
N ILE A 71 4.13 -7.29 4.44
CA ILE A 71 4.89 -6.29 5.21
C ILE A 71 6.33 -6.18 4.71
N LYS A 72 6.97 -7.32 4.41
CA LYS A 72 8.38 -7.41 4.02
C LYS A 72 8.66 -7.00 2.56
N SER A 73 7.62 -6.78 1.76
CA SER A 73 7.76 -6.40 0.36
C SER A 73 7.00 -5.12 0.00
N SER A 74 6.33 -4.48 0.96
CA SER A 74 5.46 -3.33 0.68
C SER A 74 6.07 -2.00 1.09
N ILE A 75 5.74 -0.98 0.32
CA ILE A 75 5.84 0.44 0.66
C ILE A 75 4.42 1.00 0.52
N ILE A 76 3.94 1.72 1.52
CA ILE A 76 2.61 2.30 1.51
C ILE A 76 2.73 3.80 1.72
N THR A 77 2.25 4.55 0.73
CA THR A 77 2.22 6.01 0.76
C THR A 77 0.80 6.52 0.57
N CYS A 78 0.56 7.76 0.99
CA CYS A 78 -0.65 8.48 0.64
C CYS A 78 -0.31 9.88 0.17
N GLU A 79 -1.08 10.39 -0.81
CA GLU A 79 -1.04 11.79 -1.19
C GLU A 79 -1.29 12.70 0.03
N GLY A 80 -0.48 13.76 0.12
CA GLY A 80 -0.68 14.84 1.06
C GLY A 80 -1.77 15.81 0.59
N ASP A 81 -1.77 17.02 1.13
CA ASP A 81 -2.74 18.04 0.76
C ASP A 81 -2.37 18.74 -0.56
N ASN A 82 -1.10 18.65 -0.95
CA ASN A 82 -0.55 19.15 -2.21
C ASN A 82 -0.22 18.00 -3.19
N GLY A 83 -0.86 16.84 -3.02
CA GLY A 83 -0.67 15.67 -3.88
C GLY A 83 0.56 14.86 -3.50
N TRP A 84 1.40 14.52 -4.46
CA TRP A 84 2.60 13.70 -4.21
C TRP A 84 3.81 14.52 -3.73
N ASP A 85 3.74 15.86 -3.78
CA ASP A 85 4.84 16.73 -3.33
C ASP A 85 5.01 16.70 -1.80
N ASP A 86 3.94 16.36 -1.07
CA ASP A 86 3.87 16.26 0.39
C ASP A 86 3.28 14.92 0.84
N TYR A 87 3.62 13.84 0.13
CA TYR A 87 3.13 12.50 0.45
C TYR A 87 3.53 12.08 1.87
N LEU A 88 2.69 11.23 2.46
CA LEU A 88 2.93 10.58 3.75
C LEU A 88 3.45 9.15 3.51
N LEU A 89 4.54 8.76 4.17
CA LEU A 89 5.04 7.39 4.19
C LEU A 89 4.46 6.63 5.38
N LEU A 90 3.46 5.78 5.11
CA LEU A 90 2.68 5.10 6.15
C LEU A 90 3.26 3.73 6.55
N HIS A 91 3.99 3.09 5.64
CA HIS A 91 4.69 1.83 5.87
C HIS A 91 5.86 1.70 4.88
N HIS A 92 6.96 1.11 5.35
CA HIS A 92 8.06 0.67 4.50
C HIS A 92 8.56 -0.69 4.98
N PHE A 93 8.96 -1.56 4.05
CA PHE A 93 9.59 -2.84 4.39
C PHE A 93 10.96 -2.69 5.11
N ASN A 94 11.53 -1.48 5.08
CA ASN A 94 12.80 -1.14 5.70
C ASN A 94 12.47 -0.43 7.00
N GLU A 95 12.77 -1.07 8.12
CA GLU A 95 12.44 -0.58 9.46
C GLU A 95 13.27 0.65 9.86
N GLU A 96 14.31 1.00 9.09
CA GLU A 96 15.12 2.21 9.31
C GLU A 96 14.45 3.49 8.79
N GLU A 97 13.41 3.37 7.95
CA GLU A 97 12.68 4.52 7.43
C GLU A 97 11.81 5.17 8.50
N SER A 98 11.80 6.51 8.52
CA SER A 98 10.90 7.26 9.40
C SER A 98 9.51 7.31 8.78
N LEU A 99 8.50 6.85 9.53
CA LEU A 99 7.12 6.82 9.07
C LEU A 99 6.34 8.04 9.54
N ASP A 100 5.44 8.51 8.68
CA ASP A 100 4.46 9.52 8.98
C ASP A 100 3.24 8.93 9.69
N ILE A 101 2.47 9.80 10.34
CA ILE A 101 1.22 9.45 11.02
C ILE A 101 0.09 10.22 10.35
N ILE A 102 -1.03 9.55 10.11
CA ILE A 102 -2.26 10.23 9.72
C ILE A 102 -2.81 10.92 10.97
N GLU A 103 -2.69 12.24 11.04
CA GLU A 103 -3.29 13.03 12.11
C GLU A 103 -4.83 13.00 12.00
N CYS A 104 -5.50 12.76 13.13
CA CYS A 104 -6.95 12.67 13.27
C CYS A 104 -7.54 14.00 13.75
#